data_AF-A0A559TJN1-F1
#
_entry.id   AF-A0A559TJN1-F1
#
_cell.length_a   1.000
_cell.length_b   1.000
_cell.length_c   1.000
_cell.angle_alpha   90.00
_cell.angle_beta   90.00
_cell.angle_gamma   90.00
#
_symmetry.space_group_name_H-M   'P 1'
#
loop_
_entity.id
_entity.type
_entity.pdbx_description
1 polymer ?
#
loop_
_entity_poly.entity_id
_entity_poly.type
_entity_poly.pdbx_seq_one_letter_code
_entity_poly.pdbx_strand_id
1 'polypeptide(L)'
;MTAPSLSGKHMRKYLAKRAVPHMQDADGKVSTAYETLYEQLIDFGAHPNEKGFSMSSTIRRENGEVHIEAVYLHGDGLPLRSALRTTAQVGICVLRIGQTLYPQRFNDLDLDTELQAIMKRF
;
A
#
# COMPACT_ATOMS: atom_id res chain seq x y z
N MET A 1 -11.60 22.77 -20.98
CA MET A 1 -10.39 22.05 -20.52
C MET A 1 -10.69 20.56 -20.55
N THR A 2 -10.29 19.87 -21.61
CA THR A 2 -10.53 18.43 -21.79
C THR A 2 -9.43 17.64 -21.06
N ALA A 3 -9.82 16.77 -20.13
CA ALA A 3 -8.88 15.91 -19.42
C ALA A 3 -8.18 14.95 -20.40
N PRO A 4 -6.85 14.78 -20.33
CA PRO A 4 -6.14 13.86 -21.21
C PRO A 4 -6.56 12.41 -20.93
N SER A 5 -6.81 11.63 -21.99
CA SER A 5 -7.12 10.20 -21.90
C SER A 5 -5.87 9.41 -21.52
N LEU A 6 -5.61 9.30 -20.22
CA LEU A 6 -4.51 8.52 -19.67
C LEU A 6 -4.95 7.05 -19.52
N SER A 7 -4.11 6.12 -20.02
CA SER A 7 -4.23 4.69 -19.72
C SER A 7 -4.38 4.45 -18.21
N GLY A 8 -5.13 3.43 -17.79
CA GLY A 8 -5.54 3.22 -16.39
C GLY A 8 -4.39 3.22 -15.36
N LYS A 9 -3.18 2.79 -15.75
CA LYS A 9 -1.96 2.86 -14.90
C LYS A 9 -1.47 4.30 -14.71
N HIS A 10 -1.52 5.10 -15.76
CA HIS A 10 -1.14 6.51 -15.74
C HIS A 10 -2.18 7.37 -15.01
N MET A 11 -3.46 7.02 -15.13
CA MET A 11 -4.54 7.71 -14.42
C MET A 11 -4.41 7.57 -12.90
N ARG A 12 -4.10 6.36 -12.39
CA ARG A 12 -3.91 6.14 -10.94
C ARG A 12 -2.72 6.92 -10.39
N LYS A 13 -1.57 6.89 -11.09
CA LYS A 13 -0.38 7.67 -10.73
C LYS A 13 -0.65 9.19 -10.79
N TYR A 14 -1.48 9.62 -11.73
CA TYR A 14 -1.91 11.01 -11.87
C TYR A 14 -2.82 11.47 -10.71
N LEU A 15 -3.78 10.63 -10.30
CA LEU A 15 -4.66 10.94 -9.18
C LEU A 15 -3.90 11.02 -7.84
N ALA A 16 -3.01 10.06 -7.57
CA ALA A 16 -2.13 10.10 -6.40
C ALA A 16 -1.30 11.39 -6.37
N LYS A 17 -0.68 11.74 -7.50
CA LYS A 17 0.14 12.96 -7.63
C LYS A 17 -0.63 14.26 -7.38
N ARG A 18 -1.94 14.29 -7.64
CA ARG A 18 -2.79 15.46 -7.31
C ARG A 18 -3.22 15.48 -5.85
N ALA A 19 -3.43 14.33 -5.22
CA ALA A 19 -3.93 14.24 -3.85
C ALA A 19 -2.84 14.51 -2.80
N VAL A 20 -1.60 14.08 -3.06
CA VAL A 20 -0.48 14.19 -2.09
C VAL A 20 -0.23 15.62 -1.59
N PRO A 21 -0.16 16.67 -2.43
CA PRO A 21 0.06 18.03 -1.93
C PRO A 21 -1.03 18.49 -0.95
N HIS A 22 -2.31 18.22 -1.27
CA HIS A 22 -3.43 18.57 -0.39
C HIS A 22 -3.41 17.78 0.93
N MET A 23 -2.99 16.52 0.88
CA MET A 23 -2.83 15.70 2.06
C MET A 23 -1.64 16.17 2.91
N GLN A 24 -0.55 16.62 2.29
CA GLN A 24 0.61 17.20 2.97
C GLN A 24 0.23 18.47 3.75
N ASP A 25 -0.56 19.34 3.14
CA ASP A 25 -1.04 20.57 3.78
C ASP A 25 -1.97 20.27 4.97
N ALA A 26 -2.77 19.20 4.89
CA ALA A 26 -3.75 18.85 5.91
C ALA A 26 -3.16 18.00 7.07
N ASP A 27 -2.35 16.98 6.75
CA ASP A 27 -1.65 16.13 7.71
C ASP A 27 -0.40 15.51 7.07
N GLY A 28 0.75 16.16 7.27
CA GLY A 28 2.03 15.71 6.72
C GLY A 28 2.45 14.31 7.17
N LYS A 29 2.02 13.83 8.34
CA LYS A 29 2.36 12.47 8.80
C LYS A 29 1.59 11.42 8.01
N VAL A 30 0.31 11.67 7.76
CA VAL A 30 -0.54 10.79 6.94
C VAL A 30 -0.04 10.77 5.50
N SER A 31 0.39 11.93 4.99
CA SER A 31 1.00 12.03 3.67
C SER A 31 2.26 11.19 3.52
N THR A 32 3.22 11.31 4.46
CA THR A 32 4.43 10.47 4.46
C THR A 32 4.10 8.98 4.58
N ALA A 33 3.13 8.60 5.41
CA ALA A 33 2.71 7.21 5.55
C ALA A 33 2.11 6.67 4.24
N TYR A 34 1.28 7.46 3.55
CA TYR A 34 0.72 7.11 2.25
C TYR A 34 1.81 6.86 1.22
N GLU A 35 2.77 7.78 1.06
CA GLU A 35 3.85 7.64 0.08
C GLU A 35 4.70 6.40 0.37
N THR A 36 5.04 6.19 1.64
CA THR A 36 5.81 5.02 2.09
C THR A 36 5.09 3.72 1.73
N LEU A 37 3.80 3.62 2.05
CA LEU A 37 2.99 2.43 1.75
C LEU A 37 2.83 2.23 0.24
N TYR A 38 2.64 3.32 -0.51
CA TYR A 38 2.49 3.27 -1.96
C TYR A 38 3.75 2.71 -2.64
N GLU A 39 4.93 3.24 -2.31
CA GLU A 39 6.20 2.76 -2.86
C GLU A 39 6.53 1.33 -2.38
N GLN A 40 6.25 1.01 -1.11
CA GLN A 40 6.42 -0.35 -0.60
C GLN A 40 5.58 -1.36 -1.38
N LEU A 41 4.32 -1.05 -1.67
CA LEU A 41 3.46 -1.93 -2.47
C LEU A 41 3.99 -2.08 -3.91
N ILE A 42 4.56 -1.03 -4.49
CA ILE A 42 5.23 -1.12 -5.80
C ILE A 42 6.39 -2.10 -5.71
N ASP A 43 7.29 -1.94 -4.75
CA ASP A 43 8.44 -2.82 -4.57
C ASP A 43 8.05 -4.30 -4.41
N PHE A 44 6.90 -4.58 -3.79
CA PHE A 44 6.34 -5.94 -3.65
C PHE A 44 5.50 -6.43 -4.84
N GLY A 45 5.51 -5.72 -5.97
CA GLY A 45 4.93 -6.21 -7.22
C GLY A 45 3.52 -5.72 -7.52
N ALA A 46 3.02 -4.67 -6.85
CA ALA A 46 1.78 -4.00 -7.28
C ALA A 46 1.87 -3.46 -8.72
N HIS A 47 3.09 -3.29 -9.23
CA HIS A 47 3.40 -3.13 -10.65
C HIS A 47 4.44 -4.17 -11.09
N PRO A 48 4.47 -4.58 -12.37
CA PRO A 48 5.57 -5.39 -12.89
C PRO A 48 6.91 -4.70 -12.64
N ASN A 49 7.80 -5.35 -11.88
CA ASN A 49 9.15 -4.89 -11.57
C ASN A 49 10.06 -6.06 -11.14
N GLU A 50 11.38 -5.84 -11.20
CA GLU A 50 12.39 -6.85 -10.91
C GLU A 50 12.41 -7.32 -9.45
N LYS A 51 12.16 -6.40 -8.49
CA LYS A 51 12.13 -6.73 -7.06
C LYS A 51 10.96 -7.66 -6.74
N GLY A 52 9.75 -7.32 -7.19
CA GLY A 52 8.55 -8.12 -6.98
C GLY A 52 8.65 -9.52 -7.62
N PHE A 53 9.26 -9.60 -8.81
CA PHE A 53 9.53 -10.87 -9.48
C PHE A 53 10.54 -11.72 -8.68
N SER A 54 11.66 -11.13 -8.28
CA SER A 54 12.71 -11.83 -7.53
C SER A 54 12.22 -12.31 -6.16
N MET A 55 11.42 -11.48 -5.46
CA MET A 55 10.78 -11.82 -4.19
C MET A 55 9.77 -12.96 -4.33
N SER A 56 9.20 -13.15 -5.51
CA SER A 56 8.25 -14.23 -5.82
C SER A 56 8.89 -15.33 -6.64
N SER A 57 10.20 -15.55 -6.48
CA SER A 57 10.94 -16.62 -7.15
C SER A 57 11.70 -17.48 -6.15
N THR A 58 11.78 -18.78 -6.42
CA THR A 58 12.66 -19.72 -5.71
C THR A 58 13.70 -20.26 -6.67
N ILE A 59 14.95 -20.34 -6.21
CA ILE A 59 16.06 -20.90 -6.98
C ILE A 59 16.42 -22.26 -6.39
N ARG A 60 16.26 -23.32 -7.19
CA ARG A 60 16.70 -24.68 -6.84
C ARG A 60 17.87 -25.09 -7.72
N ARG A 61 18.85 -25.77 -7.12
CA ARG A 61 20.00 -26.34 -7.83
C ARG A 61 19.95 -27.86 -7.69
N GLU A 62 19.80 -28.57 -8.79
CA GLU A 62 19.63 -30.02 -8.78
C GLU A 62 20.34 -30.63 -10.00
N ASN A 63 21.13 -31.69 -9.79
CA ASN A 63 21.86 -32.40 -10.86
C ASN A 63 22.72 -31.52 -11.80
N GLY A 64 23.23 -30.39 -11.31
CA GLY A 64 24.01 -29.44 -12.11
C GLY A 64 23.16 -28.41 -12.88
N GLU A 65 21.83 -28.50 -12.78
CA GLU A 65 20.89 -27.55 -13.38
C GLU A 65 20.41 -26.51 -12.34
N VAL A 66 20.00 -25.34 -12.84
CA VAL A 66 19.42 -24.25 -12.04
C VAL A 66 17.98 -24.04 -12.47
N HIS A 67 17.05 -24.30 -11.56
CA HIS A 67 15.63 -24.04 -11.75
C HIS A 67 15.25 -22.73 -11.06
N ILE A 68 14.64 -21.83 -11.83
CA ILE A 68 14.05 -20.59 -11.31
C ILE A 68 12.54 -20.76 -11.44
N GLU A 69 11.86 -20.89 -10.31
CA GLU A 69 10.43 -21.14 -10.23
C GLU A 69 9.72 -19.89 -9.71
N ALA A 70 8.64 -19.48 -10.37
CA ALA A 70 7.76 -18.43 -9.86
C ALA A 70 6.84 -19.01 -8.77
N VAL A 71 6.88 -18.41 -7.58
CA VAL A 71 6.02 -18.77 -6.45
C VAL A 71 4.71 -18.01 -6.58
N TYR A 72 3.64 -18.75 -6.87
CA TYR A 72 2.28 -18.22 -6.84
C TYR A 72 1.68 -18.45 -5.45
N LEU A 73 1.43 -17.36 -4.72
CA LEU A 73 0.98 -17.36 -3.32
C LEU A 73 1.99 -18.02 -2.38
N HIS A 74 2.70 -17.22 -1.59
CA HIS A 74 3.78 -17.65 -0.69
C HIS A 74 3.37 -18.58 0.47
N GLY A 75 2.11 -19.03 0.52
CA GLY A 75 1.57 -19.86 1.60
C GLY A 75 1.65 -19.17 2.97
N ASP A 76 1.74 -19.96 4.03
CA ASP A 76 1.92 -19.46 5.39
C ASP A 76 3.36 -19.00 5.66
N GLY A 77 3.51 -18.01 6.54
CA GLY A 77 4.82 -17.60 7.02
C GLY A 77 5.01 -16.09 7.09
N LEU A 78 6.27 -15.67 7.01
CA LEU A 78 6.63 -14.25 7.07
C LEU A 78 6.01 -13.43 5.92
N PRO A 79 6.00 -13.90 4.65
CA PRO A 79 5.39 -13.13 3.56
C PRO A 79 3.91 -12.82 3.79
N LEU A 80 3.12 -13.83 4.20
CA LEU A 80 1.71 -13.65 4.53
C LEU A 80 1.50 -12.71 5.71
N ARG A 81 2.27 -12.88 6.80
CA ARG A 81 2.19 -11.98 7.97
C ARG A 81 2.51 -10.53 7.60
N SER A 82 3.53 -10.33 6.78
CA SER A 82 3.91 -9.01 6.27
C SER A 82 2.77 -8.41 5.44
N ALA A 83 2.22 -9.17 4.49
CA ALA A 83 1.11 -8.72 3.66
C ALA A 83 -0.14 -8.34 4.48
N LEU A 84 -0.50 -9.14 5.50
CA LEU A 84 -1.61 -8.84 6.40
C LEU A 84 -1.35 -7.56 7.22
N ARG A 85 -0.14 -7.38 7.73
CA ARG A 85 0.24 -6.16 8.46
C ARG A 85 0.18 -4.94 7.55
N THR A 86 0.77 -4.99 6.36
CA THR A 86 0.72 -3.90 5.38
C THR A 86 -0.71 -3.60 4.97
N THR A 87 -1.57 -4.61 4.82
CA THR A 87 -3.00 -4.42 4.54
C THR A 87 -3.69 -3.62 5.64
N ALA A 88 -3.43 -3.95 6.91
CA ALA A 88 -3.96 -3.20 8.04
C ALA A 88 -3.45 -1.75 8.05
N GLN A 89 -2.16 -1.53 7.77
CA GLN A 89 -1.56 -0.19 7.70
C GLN A 89 -2.17 0.66 6.57
N VAL A 90 -2.43 0.06 5.40
CA VAL A 90 -3.16 0.72 4.31
C VAL A 90 -4.57 1.10 4.74
N GLY A 91 -5.29 0.20 5.40
CA GLY A 91 -6.62 0.49 5.95
C GLY A 91 -6.61 1.66 6.94
N ILE A 92 -5.65 1.68 7.87
CA ILE A 92 -5.44 2.78 8.82
C ILE A 92 -5.15 4.09 8.07
N CYS A 93 -4.27 4.06 7.07
CA CYS A 93 -3.94 5.25 6.26
C CYS A 93 -5.20 5.82 5.57
N VAL A 94 -6.05 4.96 5.01
CA VAL A 94 -7.31 5.37 4.38
C VAL A 94 -8.28 5.96 5.41
N LEU A 95 -8.43 5.34 6.58
CA LEU A 95 -9.27 5.87 7.65
C LEU A 95 -8.77 7.22 8.16
N ARG A 96 -7.45 7.41 8.27
CA ARG A 96 -6.84 8.70 8.64
C ARG A 96 -7.13 9.79 7.60
N ILE A 97 -7.04 9.47 6.31
CA ILE A 97 -7.46 10.40 5.25
C ILE A 97 -8.96 10.71 5.39
N GLY A 98 -9.79 9.70 5.65
CA GLY A 98 -11.21 9.86 5.93
C GLY A 98 -11.51 10.78 7.13
N GLN A 99 -10.74 10.65 8.21
CA GLN A 99 -10.83 11.48 9.41
C GLN A 99 -10.59 12.96 9.08
N THR A 100 -9.61 13.25 8.23
CA THR A 100 -9.33 14.61 7.75
C THR A 100 -10.46 15.16 6.88
N LEU A 101 -11.04 14.32 6.00
CA LEU A 101 -12.09 14.75 5.07
C LEU A 101 -13.47 14.89 5.74
N TYR A 102 -13.77 14.06 6.73
CA TYR A 102 -15.09 13.94 7.35
C TYR A 102 -15.02 13.94 8.88
N PRO A 103 -14.43 14.98 9.51
CA PRO A 103 -14.18 14.99 10.95
C PRO A 103 -15.45 14.84 11.79
N GLN A 104 -16.56 15.44 11.36
CA GLN A 104 -17.84 15.32 12.06
C GLN A 104 -18.37 13.88 12.07
N ARG A 105 -18.20 13.14 10.96
CA ARG A 105 -18.63 11.73 10.89
C ARG A 105 -17.79 10.82 11.78
N PHE A 106 -16.50 11.12 11.93
CA PHE A 106 -15.62 10.40 12.84
C PHE A 106 -16.03 10.64 14.29
N ASN A 107 -16.40 11.88 14.63
CA ASN A 107 -16.88 12.24 15.95
C ASN A 107 -18.25 11.59 16.27
N ASP A 108 -19.21 11.71 15.35
CA ASP A 108 -20.58 11.17 15.52
C ASP A 108 -20.58 9.64 15.76
N LEU A 109 -19.58 8.94 15.23
CA LEU A 109 -19.44 7.48 15.29
C LEU A 109 -18.39 7.01 16.30
N ASP A 110 -17.75 7.92 17.05
CA ASP A 110 -16.62 7.63 17.97
C ASP A 110 -15.46 6.84 17.32
N LEU A 111 -15.26 7.03 16.02
CA LEU A 111 -14.21 6.34 15.27
C LEU A 111 -12.81 6.84 15.64
N ASP A 112 -12.70 8.02 16.25
CA ASP A 112 -11.44 8.56 16.74
C ASP A 112 -10.80 7.62 17.77
N THR A 113 -11.59 7.16 18.74
CA THR A 113 -11.14 6.28 19.82
C THR A 113 -10.72 4.91 19.26
N GLU A 114 -11.56 4.34 18.39
CA GLU A 114 -11.29 3.03 17.77
C GLU A 114 -10.05 3.06 16.87
N LEU A 115 -9.91 4.10 16.04
CA LEU A 115 -8.77 4.26 15.15
C LEU A 115 -7.47 4.40 15.94
N GLN A 116 -7.47 5.18 17.03
CA GLN A 116 -6.29 5.31 17.91
C GLN A 116 -5.91 3.97 18.57
N ALA A 117 -6.87 3.15 18.94
CA ALA A 117 -6.60 1.82 19.51
C ALA A 117 -5.93 0.89 18.48
N ILE A 118 -6.43 0.88 17.24
CA ILE A 118 -5.88 0.04 16.17
C ILE A 118 -4.49 0.52 15.75
N MET A 119 -4.26 1.83 15.67
CA MET A 119 -2.95 2.43 15.35
C MET A 119 -1.84 2.01 16.31
N LYS A 120 -2.14 1.73 17.58
CA LYS A 120 -1.13 1.25 18.54
C LYS A 120 -0.68 -0.18 18.28
N ARG A 121 -1.42 -0.94 17.46
CA ARG A 121 -1.19 -2.37 17.22
C ARG A 121 -0.42 -2.66 15.93
N PHE A 122 -0.45 -1.76 14.94
CA PHE A 122 0.05 -2.00 13.57
C PHE A 122 1.09 -0.97 13.16
#